data_AF-A0A7J9Q6Y1-F1
#
_entry.id   AF-A0A7J9Q6Y1-F1
#
_cell.length_a   1.000
_cell.length_b   1.000
_cell.length_c   1.000
_cell.angle_alpha   90.00
_cell.angle_beta   90.00
_cell.angle_gamma   90.00
#
_symmetry.space_group_name_H-M   'P 1'
#
loop_
_entity.id
_entity.type
_entity.pdbx_description
1 polymer ?
#
loop_
_entity_poly.entity_id
_entity_poly.type
_entity_poly.pdbx_seq_one_letter_code
_entity_poly.pdbx_strand_id
1 'polypeptide(L)' 'MPNITLSLPKDLKSNMDKLPEVNWSEITREFLSEKVKRLVLLKKLDKMLENSELTEKDCIRMGREAKKSMHDKFLKKVA' A
#
# COMPACT_ATOMS: atom_id res chain seq x y z
N MET A 1 11.25 22.23 -12.06
CA MET A 1 10.77 21.06 -11.31
C MET A 1 11.65 20.86 -10.08
N PRO A 2 11.10 20.50 -8.91
CA PRO A 2 11.91 20.09 -7.78
C PRO A 2 12.76 18.87 -8.13
N ASN A 3 13.97 18.80 -7.58
CA ASN A 3 14.90 17.68 -7.80
C ASN A 3 15.26 17.01 -6.45
N ILE A 4 15.68 15.75 -6.53
CA ILE A 4 16.26 15.03 -5.41
C ILE A 4 17.61 14.46 -5.85
N THR A 5 18.61 14.55 -4.98
CA THR A 5 19.93 13.93 -5.20
C THR A 5 20.11 12.84 -4.14
N LEU A 6 20.45 11.63 -4.59
CA LEU A 6 20.58 10.46 -3.73
C LEU A 6 21.98 9.88 -3.84
N SER A 7 22.58 9.61 -2.69
CA SER A 7 23.79 8.80 -2.61
C SER A 7 23.41 7.32 -2.71
N LEU A 8 24.03 6.60 -3.64
CA LEU A 8 23.81 5.17 -3.84
C LEU A 8 25.07 4.39 -3.50
N PRO A 9 24.94 3.14 -3.02
CA PRO A 9 26.04 2.19 -2.96
C PRO A 9 26.74 2.06 -4.33
N LYS A 10 28.07 1.97 -4.32
CA LYS A 10 28.89 1.99 -5.54
C LYS A 10 28.56 0.83 -6.48
N ASP A 11 28.35 -0.35 -5.92
CA ASP A 11 27.96 -1.57 -6.61
C ASP A 11 26.58 -1.42 -7.27
N LEU A 12 25.60 -0.83 -6.58
CA LEU A 12 24.28 -0.57 -7.14
C LEU A 12 24.37 0.38 -8.34
N LYS A 13 25.07 1.51 -8.20
CA LYS A 13 25.24 2.46 -9.31
C LYS A 13 25.93 1.81 -10.51
N SER A 14 26.96 0.99 -10.26
CA SER A 14 27.67 0.27 -11.33
C SER A 14 26.76 -0.70 -12.07
N ASN A 15 25.84 -1.38 -11.38
CA ASN A 15 24.87 -2.26 -12.03
C ASN A 15 23.80 -1.48 -12.81
N MET A 16 23.34 -0.35 -12.29
CA MET A 16 22.42 0.53 -13.01
C MET A 16 23.03 1.09 -14.29
N ASP A 17 24.33 1.43 -14.28
CA ASP A 17 25.05 1.96 -15.45
C ASP A 17 25.24 0.94 -16.58
N LYS A 18 25.17 -0.35 -16.27
CA LYS A 18 25.20 -1.43 -17.27
C LYS A 18 23.87 -1.63 -17.99
N LEU A 19 22.81 -0.95 -17.54
CA LEU A 19 21.45 -1.05 -18.06
C LEU A 19 20.97 0.33 -18.58
N PRO A 20 21.61 0.89 -19.62
CA PRO A 20 21.32 2.23 -20.13
C PRO A 20 19.92 2.37 -20.74
N GLU A 21 19.29 1.27 -21.13
CA GLU A 21 17.91 1.22 -21.65
C GLU A 21 16.86 1.53 -20.59
N VAL A 22 17.22 1.47 -19.30
CA VAL A 22 16.28 1.66 -18.19
C VAL A 22 16.19 3.13 -17.81
N ASN A 23 14.96 3.68 -17.84
CA ASN A 23 14.69 5.02 -17.33
C ASN A 23 14.54 5.02 -15.79
N TRP A 24 15.67 4.98 -15.10
CA TRP A 24 15.73 4.95 -13.63
C TRP A 24 14.99 6.12 -12.97
N SER A 25 14.97 7.28 -13.60
CA SER A 25 14.26 8.45 -13.08
C SER A 25 12.74 8.23 -13.04
N GLU A 26 12.17 7.59 -14.06
CA GLU A 26 10.73 7.31 -14.12
C GLU A 26 10.33 6.26 -13.08
N ILE A 27 11.05 5.13 -13.05
CA ILE A 27 10.82 4.06 -12.07
C ILE A 27 10.90 4.60 -10.64
N THR A 28 11.87 5.48 -10.37
CA THR A 28 12.02 6.12 -9.06
C THR A 28 10.84 7.03 -8.74
N ARG A 29 10.34 7.81 -9.71
CA ARG A 29 9.17 8.68 -9.52
C ARG A 29 7.91 7.87 -9.22
N GLU A 30 7.66 6.81 -9.98
CA GLU A 30 6.51 5.92 -9.77
C GLU A 30 6.57 5.28 -8.38
N PHE A 31 7.72 4.69 -8.03
CA PHE A 31 7.94 4.09 -6.72
C PHE A 31 7.69 5.09 -5.58
N LEU A 32 8.30 6.28 -5.65
CA LEU A 32 8.12 7.29 -4.60
C LEU A 32 6.67 7.76 -4.51
N SER A 33 6.00 7.98 -5.63
CA SER A 33 4.58 8.38 -5.69
C SER A 33 3.69 7.36 -4.97
N GLU A 34 3.85 6.07 -5.29
CA GLU A 34 3.07 5.00 -4.66
C GLU A 34 3.38 4.85 -3.17
N LYS A 35 4.67 4.89 -2.79
CA LYS A 35 5.09 4.79 -1.39
C LYS A 35 4.55 5.94 -0.57
N VAL A 36 4.63 7.17 -1.06
CA VAL A 36 4.10 8.35 -0.38
C VAL A 36 2.59 8.25 -0.23
N LYS A 37 1.84 7.91 -1.30
CA LYS A 37 0.39 7.71 -1.22
C LYS A 37 0.00 6.70 -0.14
N ARG A 38 0.68 5.55 -0.10
CA ARG A 38 0.45 4.51 0.92
C ARG A 38 0.73 5.02 2.33
N LEU A 39 1.87 5.68 2.54
CA LEU A 39 2.24 6.19 3.86
C LEU A 39 1.31 7.30 4.35
N VAL A 40 0.86 8.18 3.46
CA VAL A 40 -0.13 9.22 3.78
C VAL A 40 -1.46 8.58 4.17
N LEU A 41 -1.90 7.54 3.45
CA LEU A 41 -3.11 6.79 3.81
C LEU A 41 -2.98 6.14 5.19
N LEU A 42 -1.87 5.44 5.45
CA LEU A 42 -1.63 4.80 6.75
C LEU A 42 -1.65 5.83 7.89
N LYS A 43 -0.93 6.95 7.75
CA LYS A 43 -0.97 8.03 8.74
C LYS A 43 -2.37 8.60 8.96
N LYS A 44 -3.18 8.68 7.90
CA LYS A 44 -4.57 9.11 8.01
C LYS A 44 -5.41 8.09 8.78
N LEU A 45 -5.22 6.80 8.51
CA LEU A 45 -5.91 5.72 9.21
C LEU A 45 -5.52 5.69 10.70
N ASP A 46 -4.24 5.82 11.02
CA ASP A 46 -3.76 5.87 12.40
C ASP A 46 -4.48 6.98 13.19
N LYS A 47 -4.58 8.17 12.59
CA LYS A 47 -5.31 9.29 13.19
C LYS A 47 -6.82 9.07 13.27
N MET A 48 -7.43 8.49 12.23
CA MET A 48 -8.88 8.21 12.23
C MET A 48 -9.26 7.15 13.28
N LEU A 49 -8.36 6.24 13.59
CA LEU A 49 -8.59 5.10 14.48
C LEU A 49 -7.91 5.28 15.84
N GLU A 50 -7.37 6.46 16.14
CA GLU A 50 -6.56 6.70 17.35
C GLU A 50 -7.31 6.43 18.67
N ASN A 51 -8.65 6.53 18.65
CA ASN A 51 -9.52 6.23 19.79
C ASN A 51 -10.35 4.95 19.58
N SER A 52 -9.98 4.09 18.62
CA SER A 52 -10.70 2.85 18.38
C SER A 52 -10.42 1.83 19.49
N GLU A 53 -11.47 1.26 20.07
CA GLU A 53 -11.38 0.18 21.05
C GLU A 53 -11.46 -1.22 20.42
N LEU A 54 -11.55 -1.30 19.09
CA LEU A 54 -11.70 -2.57 18.38
C LEU A 54 -10.42 -3.40 18.51
N THR A 55 -10.57 -4.60 19.05
CA THR A 55 -9.46 -5.56 19.08
C THR A 55 -9.36 -6.33 17.77
N GLU A 56 -8.22 -6.97 17.53
CA GLU A 56 -8.05 -7.87 16.39
C GLU A 56 -9.12 -8.98 16.37
N LYS A 57 -9.49 -9.50 17.55
CA LYS A 57 -10.54 -10.53 17.68
C LYS A 57 -11.90 -10.00 17.23
N ASP A 58 -12.23 -8.76 17.56
CA ASP A 58 -13.47 -8.11 17.12
C ASP A 58 -13.49 -7.95 15.61
N CYS A 59 -12.40 -7.45 15.03
CA CYS A 59 -12.24 -7.29 13.58
C CYS A 59 -12.40 -8.62 12.83
N ILE A 60 -11.76 -9.70 13.31
CA ILE A 60 -11.87 -11.04 12.70
C ILE A 60 -13.31 -11.58 12.82
N ARG A 61 -13.96 -11.43 13.97
CA ARG A 61 -15.34 -11.87 14.19
C ARG A 61 -16.29 -11.13 13.23
N MET A 62 -16.21 -9.80 13.18
CA MET A 62 -17.02 -8.97 12.30
C MET A 62 -16.79 -9.33 10.83
N GLY A 63 -15.55 -9.59 10.42
CA GLY A 63 -15.23 -10.04 9.06
C GLY A 63 -15.90 -11.35 8.68
N ARG A 64 -15.95 -12.34 9.61
CA ARG A 64 -16.66 -13.61 9.40
C ARG A 64 -18.17 -13.42 9.29
N GLU A 65 -18.75 -12.59 10.16
CA GLU A 65 -20.17 -12.27 10.14
C GLU A 65 -20.58 -11.58 8.82
N ALA A 66 -19.80 -10.60 8.37
CA ALA A 66 -20.02 -9.92 7.10
C ALA A 66 -19.97 -10.90 5.91
N LYS A 67 -18.98 -11.81 5.89
CA LYS A 67 -18.84 -12.83 4.83
C LYS A 67 -20.04 -13.77 4.79
N LYS A 68 -20.50 -14.26 5.95
CA LYS A 68 -21.68 -15.11 6.06
C LYS A 68 -22.93 -14.40 5.56
N SER A 69 -23.16 -13.17 6.02
CA SER A 69 -24.31 -12.35 5.59
C SER A 69 -24.32 -12.11 4.08
N MET A 70 -23.17 -11.83 3.47
CA MET A 70 -23.05 -11.67 2.02
C MET A 70 -23.31 -12.97 1.26
N HIS A 71 -22.81 -14.10 1.76
CA HIS A 71 -23.07 -15.42 1.18
C HIS A 71 -24.57 -15.77 1.23
N ASP A 72 -25.23 -15.56 2.36
CA ASP A 72 -26.66 -15.83 2.52
C ASP A 72 -27.52 -14.95 1.60
N LYS A 73 -27.13 -13.68 1.43
CA LYS A 73 -27.76 -12.78 0.45
C LYS A 73 -27.56 -13.25 -0.99
N PHE A 74 -26.38 -13.78 -1.33
CA PHE A 74 -26.11 -14.31 -2.66
C PHE A 74 -26.97 -15.54 -2.94
N LEU A 75 -27.02 -16.50 -2.01
CA LEU A 75 -27.86 -17.70 -2.17
C LEU A 75 -29.34 -17.36 -2.34
N LYS A 76 -29.87 -16.39 -1.58
CA LYS A 76 -31.25 -15.91 -1.73
C LYS A 76 -31.56 -15.22 -3.06
N LYS A 77 -30.54 -14.78 -3.81
CA LYS A 77 -30.71 -14.20 -5.15
C LYS A 77 -30.61 -15.24 -6.27
N VAL A 78 -30.02 -16.39 -5.99
CA VAL A 78 -29.75 -17.46 -6.97
C VAL A 78 -30.73 -18.63 -6.82
N ALA A 79 -31.40 -18.75 -5.67
CA ALA A 79 -32.59 -19.59 -5.48
C ALA A 79 -33.85 -18.85 -5.93
#